data_AF-A0A6P1DFI4-F1
#
_entry.id   AF-A0A6P1DFI4-F1
#
_cell.length_a   1.000
_cell.length_b   1.000
_cell.length_c   1.000
_cell.angle_alpha   90.00
_cell.angle_beta   90.00
_cell.angle_gamma   90.00
#
_symmetry.space_group_name_H-M   'P 1'
#
loop_
_entity.id
_entity.type
_entity.pdbx_description
1 polymer ?
#
loop_
_entity_poly.entity_id
_entity_poly.type
_entity_poly.pdbx_seq_one_letter_code
_entity_poly.pdbx_strand_id
1 'polypeptide(L)' 'PTGDEVVMIAGGTGLAPMRAQILELARREVQPPTYLFVGGHHPCDLYDLDTLSKLAVANKWLTVTPVTERAENPW' A
#
# COMPACT_ATOMS: atom_id res chain seq x y z
N PRO A 1 1.28 -23.84 -6.43
CA PRO A 1 1.22 -22.47 -5.88
C PRO A 1 2.23 -22.31 -4.74
N THR A 2 3.35 -21.65 -5.01
CA THR A 2 4.36 -21.30 -4.00
C THR A 2 3.75 -20.24 -3.10
N GLY A 3 3.12 -20.65 -2.00
CA GLY A 3 2.13 -19.87 -1.24
C GLY A 3 2.65 -18.70 -0.39
N ASP A 4 3.70 -18.01 -0.82
CA ASP A 4 4.32 -16.90 -0.07
C ASP A 4 3.97 -15.52 -0.64
N GLU A 5 2.81 -15.35 -1.29
CA GLU A 5 2.36 -14.05 -1.78
C GLU A 5 1.41 -13.40 -0.78
N VAL A 6 1.68 -12.14 -0.42
CA VAL A 6 0.87 -11.37 0.53
C VAL A 6 0.04 -10.36 -0.24
N VAL A 7 -1.27 -10.39 -0.06
CA VAL A 7 -2.18 -9.37 -0.59
C VAL A 7 -2.77 -8.59 0.57
N MET A 8 -2.60 -7.28 0.53
CA MET A 8 -3.07 -6.33 1.53
C MET A 8 -4.10 -5.40 0.87
N ILE A 9 -5.23 -5.18 1.53
CA ILE A 9 -6.27 -4.28 1.06
C ILE A 9 -6.56 -3.29 2.19
N ALA A 10 -6.50 -2.00 1.87
CA ALA A 10 -6.72 -0.92 2.81
C ALA A 10 -7.73 0.06 2.24
N GLY A 11 -8.69 0.49 3.06
CA GLY A 11 -9.69 1.48 2.71
C GLY A 11 -9.64 2.69 3.65
N GLY A 12 -9.79 3.89 3.12
CA GLY A 12 -9.92 5.13 3.91
C GLY A 12 -8.69 5.44 4.77
N THR A 13 -8.89 5.61 6.08
CA THR A 13 -7.84 5.97 7.07
C THR A 13 -6.93 4.80 7.47
N GLY A 14 -7.10 3.62 6.88
CA GLY A 14 -6.32 2.40 7.18
C GLY A 14 -4.86 2.42 6.73
N LEU A 15 -4.30 3.55 6.28
CA LEU A 15 -2.92 3.61 5.77
C LEU A 15 -1.86 3.49 6.85
N ALA A 16 -2.11 4.06 8.04
CA ALA A 16 -1.18 3.96 9.17
C ALA A 16 -0.90 2.51 9.58
N PRO A 17 -1.91 1.63 9.80
CA PRO A 17 -1.65 0.23 10.13
C PRO A 17 -1.01 -0.54 8.96
N MET A 18 -1.33 -0.21 7.70
CA MET A 18 -0.66 -0.85 6.55
C MET A 18 0.82 -0.54 6.50
N ARG A 19 1.20 0.71 6.74
CA ARG A 19 2.62 1.11 6.78
C ARG A 19 3.37 0.32 7.85
N ALA A 20 2.77 0.14 9.03
CA ALA A 20 3.38 -0.65 10.10
C ALA A 20 3.61 -2.12 9.68
N GLN A 21 2.63 -2.74 9.01
CA GLN A 21 2.77 -4.11 8.50
C GLN A 21 3.84 -4.23 7.41
N ILE A 22 3.92 -3.26 6.49
CA ILE A 22 4.95 -3.25 5.44
C ILE A 22 6.35 -3.07 6.04
N LEU A 23 6.50 -2.20 7.04
CA LEU A 23 7.76 -2.03 7.76
C LEU A 23 8.16 -3.30 8.53
N GLU A 24 7.19 -4.06 9.03
CA GLU A 24 7.44 -5.37 9.63
C GLU A 24 7.91 -6.39 8.59
N LEU A 25 7.26 -6.45 7.42
CA LEU A 25 7.67 -7.32 6.32
C LEU A 25 9.07 -6.96 5.80
N ALA A 26 9.40 -5.67 5.74
CA ALA A 26 10.72 -5.18 5.35
C ALA A 26 11.84 -5.60 6.32
N ARG A 27 11.50 -5.96 7.57
CA ARG A 27 12.46 -6.45 8.58
C ARG A 27 12.70 -7.96 8.51
N ARG A 28 11.94 -8.70 7.69
CA ARG A 28 12.13 -10.16 7.53
C ARG A 28 13.32 -10.46 6.61
N GLU A 29 14.02 -11.55 6.88
CA GLU A 29 15.15 -12.02 6.06
C GLU A 29 14.73 -12.34 4.62
N VAL A 30 13.50 -12.85 4.44
CA VAL A 30 12.88 -13.08 3.13
C VAL A 30 11.61 -12.25 3.06
N GLN A 31 11.59 -11.28 2.13
CA GLN A 31 10.38 -10.48 1.88
C GLN A 31 9.49 -11.18 0.85
N PRO A 32 8.25 -11.56 1.22
CA PRO A 32 7.31 -12.11 0.27
C PRO A 32 6.86 -11.04 -0.75
N PRO A 33 6.57 -11.41 -2.01
CA PRO A 33 5.89 -10.52 -2.94
C PRO A 33 4.60 -10.01 -2.30
N THR A 34 4.51 -8.70 -2.11
CA THR A 34 3.43 -8.03 -1.40
C THR A 34 2.71 -7.06 -2.33
N TYR A 35 1.40 -7.24 -2.47
CA TYR A 35 0.53 -6.38 -3.26
C TYR A 35 -0.40 -5.61 -2.32
N LEU A 36 -0.25 -4.29 -2.27
CA LEU A 36 -1.07 -3.39 -1.47
C LEU A 36 -2.06 -2.66 -2.38
N PHE A 37 -3.36 -2.89 -2.14
CA PHE A 37 -4.44 -2.14 -2.77
C PHE A 37 -4.97 -1.11 -1.80
N VAL A 38 -4.92 0.17 -2.19
CA VAL A 38 -5.33 1.28 -1.32
C VAL A 38 -6.56 1.97 -1.91
N GLY A 39 -7.72 1.73 -1.32
CA GLY A 39 -9.00 2.36 -1.61
C GLY A 39 -9.19 3.68 -0.85
N GLY A 40 -9.50 4.79 -1.53
CA GLY A 40 -9.86 6.05 -0.86
C GLY A 40 -10.93 6.83 -1.61
N HIS A 41 -11.70 7.66 -0.87
CA HIS A 41 -12.70 8.54 -1.45
C HIS A 41 -12.09 9.72 -2.21
N HIS A 42 -10.98 10.28 -1.71
CA HIS A 42 -10.24 11.37 -2.36
C HIS A 42 -8.73 11.20 -2.19
N PRO A 43 -7.91 11.58 -3.19
CA PRO A 43 -6.44 11.54 -3.11
C PRO A 43 -5.87 12.41 -1.97
N CYS A 44 -6.60 13.42 -1.51
CA CYS A 44 -6.20 14.32 -0.42
C CYS A 44 -6.20 13.66 0.96
N ASP A 45 -7.11 12.70 1.19
CA ASP A 45 -7.16 11.91 2.43
C ASP A 45 -6.03 10.85 2.49
N LEU A 46 -5.33 10.67 1.37
CA LEU A 46 -4.31 9.66 1.16
C LEU A 46 -2.89 10.24 1.29
N TYR A 47 -2.64 11.09 2.30
CA TYR A 47 -1.33 11.72 2.50
C TYR A 47 -0.18 10.69 2.66
N ASP A 48 -0.46 9.52 3.24
CA ASP A 48 0.51 8.42 3.36
C ASP A 48 0.70 7.63 2.04
N LEU A 49 -0.13 7.84 1.00
CA LEU A 49 -0.01 7.11 -0.27
C LEU A 49 1.26 7.49 -1.02
N ASP A 50 1.66 8.75 -1.00
CA ASP A 50 2.94 9.19 -1.58
C ASP A 50 4.12 8.49 -0.91
N THR A 51 4.07 8.34 0.42
CA THR A 51 5.08 7.62 1.20
C THR A 51 5.11 6.13 0.84
N LEU A 52 3.95 5.48 0.74
CA LEU A 52 3.83 4.07 0.34
C LEU A 52 4.27 3.83 -1.10
N SER A 53 3.96 4.76 -2.01
CA SER A 53 4.39 4.69 -3.40
C SER A 53 5.91 4.81 -3.52
N LYS A 54 6.53 5.74 -2.78
CA LYS A 54 8.00 5.83 -2.67
C LYS A 54 8.62 4.55 -2.12
N LEU A 55 8.00 3.92 -1.12
CA LEU A 55 8.44 2.64 -0.59
C LEU A 55 8.35 1.52 -1.63
N ALA A 56 7.29 1.48 -2.44
CA ALA A 56 7.14 0.50 -3.53
C ALA A 56 8.21 0.68 -4.61
N VAL A 57 8.54 1.93 -4.97
CA VAL A 57 9.63 2.21 -5.91
C VAL A 57 10.99 1.76 -5.36
N ALA A 58 11.22 1.91 -4.06
CA ALA A 58 12.44 1.48 -3.41
C ALA A 58 12.54 -0.05 -3.22
N ASN A 59 11.41 -0.75 -3.14
CA ASN A 59 11.33 -2.18 -2.79
C ASN A 59 10.66 -2.99 -3.91
N LYS A 60 11.44 -3.75 -4.69
CA LYS A 60 10.92 -4.55 -5.82
C LYS A 60 9.93 -5.67 -5.42
N TRP A 61 9.89 -6.06 -4.15
CA TRP A 61 8.95 -7.04 -3.62
C TRP A 61 7.59 -6.42 -3.28
N LEU A 62 7.46 -5.09 -3.25
CA LEU A 62 6.24 -4.37 -2.89
C LEU A 62 5.62 -3.68 -4.11
N THR A 63 4.36 -4.00 -4.40
CA THR A 63 3.57 -3.32 -5.42
C THR A 63 2.41 -2.58 -4.75
N VAL A 64 2.29 -1.27 -4.97
CA VAL A 64 1.19 -0.46 -4.43
C VAL A 64 0.29 0.01 -5.56
N THR A 65 -0.97 -0.39 -5.51
CA THR A 65 -2.01 -0.01 -6.48
C THR A 65 -3.05 0.87 -5.79
N PRO A 66 -3.04 2.18 -6.05
CA PRO A 66 -4.11 3.06 -5.58
C PRO A 66 -5.40 2.78 -6.33
N VAL A 67 -6.49 2.71 -5.61
CA VAL A 67 -7.86 2.59 -6.11
C VAL A 67 -8.64 3.77 -5.55
N THR A 68 -9.19 4.60 -6.42
CA THR A 68 -10.00 5.76 -6.01
C THR A 68 -11.42 5.54 -6.48
N GLU A 69 -12.41 5.76 -5.61
CA GLU A 69 -13.82 5.69 -6.01
C GLU A 69 -14.22 6.89 -6.88
N ARG A 70 -13.50 8.00 -6.74
CA ARG A 70 -13.66 9.20 -7.56
C ARG A 70 -12.31 9.61 -8.15
N ALA A 71 -12.25 9.72 -9.46
CA ALA A 71 -11.08 10.26 -10.18
C ALA A 71 -10.93 11.79 -9.99
N GLU A 72 -11.97 12.45 -9.48
CA GLU A 72 -12.06 13.90 -9.37
C GLU A 72 -11.92 14.35 -7.90
N ASN A 73 -11.00 15.29 -7.68
CA ASN A 73 -10.87 16.03 -6.43
C ASN A 73 -11.94 17.13 -6.42
N PRO A 74 -12.86 17.21 -5.43
CA PRO A 74 -13.89 18.26 -5.38
C PRO A 74 -13.36 19.63 -4.92
N TRP A 75 -12.06 19.90 -5.07
CA TRP A 75 -11.43 21.18 -4.75
C TRP A 75 -10.75 21.78 -5.97
#